data_AF-A0AB33G763-F1
#
_entry.id   AF-A0AB33G763-F1
#
_cell.length_a   1.000
_cell.length_b   1.000
_cell.length_c   1.000
_cell.angle_alpha   90.00
_cell.angle_beta   90.00
_cell.angle_gamma   90.00
#
_symmetry.space_group_name_H-M   'P 1'
#
loop_
_entity.id
_entity.type
_entity.pdbx_description
1 polymer ?
#
loop_
_entity_poly.entity_id
_entity_poly.type
_entity_poly.pdbx_seq_one_letter_code
_entity_poly.pdbx_strand_id
1 'polypeptide(L)'
;MAASLLELVIPASVSVVVACGTVIWTVRSNRKLENEKLLKQKKEELFSFYLDSLSIIYDLKQASYNETKLIYLARNVKEKLKSNLLKIKIISNLYFPELEWIELQDASTHAHRLIEDICEGREPEEKIYNEAMRYMNKLHNKILSL
;
A
#
# COMPACT_ATOMS: atom_id res chain seq x y z
N MET A 1 55.23 -22.87 -37.57
CA MET A 1 54.80 -22.28 -36.29
C MET A 1 53.67 -21.29 -36.57
N ALA A 2 52.42 -21.76 -36.63
CA ALA A 2 51.24 -20.93 -36.94
C ALA A 2 50.09 -21.13 -35.92
N ALA A 3 50.40 -21.77 -34.78
CA ALA A 3 49.43 -22.07 -33.73
C ALA A 3 49.14 -20.86 -32.81
N SER A 4 49.92 -19.79 -32.85
CA SER A 4 49.94 -18.79 -31.77
C SER A 4 48.90 -17.67 -31.88
N LEU A 5 48.39 -17.30 -33.06
CA LEU A 5 47.47 -16.16 -33.20
C LEU A 5 45.99 -16.56 -33.09
N LEU A 6 45.59 -17.67 -33.72
CA LEU A 6 44.20 -18.15 -33.68
C LEU A 6 43.81 -18.73 -32.31
N GLU A 7 44.74 -19.42 -31.63
CA GLU A 7 44.52 -19.98 -30.29
C GLU A 7 44.44 -18.90 -29.19
N LEU A 8 44.94 -17.68 -29.42
CA LEU A 8 44.81 -16.55 -28.49
C LEU A 8 43.56 -15.70 -28.75
N VAL A 9 43.17 -15.53 -30.01
CA VAL A 9 42.04 -14.67 -30.40
C VAL A 9 40.70 -15.30 -29.99
N ILE A 10 40.54 -16.62 -30.12
CA ILE A 10 39.30 -17.31 -29.73
C ILE A 10 39.02 -17.14 -28.22
N PRO A 11 39.91 -17.51 -27.28
CA PRO A 11 39.65 -17.32 -25.85
C PRO A 11 39.53 -15.85 -25.45
N ALA A 12 40.26 -14.93 -26.09
CA ALA A 12 40.09 -13.49 -25.85
C ALA A 12 38.69 -13.01 -26.27
N SER A 13 38.20 -13.43 -27.45
CA SER A 13 36.87 -13.07 -27.94
C SER A 13 35.75 -13.65 -27.07
N VAL A 14 35.87 -14.91 -26.64
CA VAL A 14 34.93 -15.55 -25.71
C VAL A 14 34.93 -14.82 -24.37
N SER A 15 36.10 -14.43 -23.86
CA SER A 15 36.20 -13.70 -22.59
C SER A 15 35.52 -12.34 -22.65
N VAL A 16 35.65 -11.60 -23.75
CA VAL A 16 34.94 -10.31 -23.94
C VAL A 16 33.44 -10.52 -24.01
N VAL A 17 32.96 -11.52 -24.76
CA VAL A 17 31.52 -11.83 -24.86
C VAL A 17 30.94 -12.23 -23.51
N VAL A 18 31.64 -13.06 -22.75
CA VAL A 18 31.23 -13.46 -21.39
C VAL A 18 31.21 -12.25 -20.47
N ALA A 19 32.22 -11.38 -20.51
CA ALA A 19 32.26 -10.16 -19.69
C ALA A 19 31.13 -9.18 -20.04
N CYS A 20 30.85 -8.95 -21.33
CA CYS A 20 29.71 -8.12 -21.73
C CYS A 20 28.37 -8.74 -21.32
N GLY A 21 28.23 -10.07 -21.46
CA GLY A 21 27.04 -10.81 -21.05
C GLY A 21 26.78 -10.72 -19.55
N THR A 22 27.82 -10.88 -18.72
CA THR A 22 27.70 -10.77 -17.26
C THR A 22 27.34 -9.37 -16.83
N VAL A 23 27.89 -8.33 -17.46
CA VAL A 23 27.52 -6.93 -17.17
C VAL A 23 26.03 -6.69 -17.46
N ILE A 24 25.54 -7.09 -18.65
CA ILE A 24 24.13 -6.94 -19.02
C ILE A 24 23.22 -7.71 -18.05
N TRP A 25 23.59 -8.95 -17.73
CA TRP A 25 22.83 -9.77 -16.78
C TRP A 25 22.80 -9.16 -15.37
N THR A 26 23.95 -8.68 -14.89
CA THR A 26 24.08 -8.04 -13.57
C THR A 26 23.22 -6.78 -13.49
N VAL A 27 23.25 -5.91 -14.52
CA VAL A 27 22.41 -4.71 -14.58
C VAL A 27 20.93 -5.07 -14.58
N ARG A 28 20.52 -6.08 -15.36
CA ARG A 28 19.12 -6.53 -15.40
C ARG A 28 18.68 -7.13 -14.07
N SER A 29 19.54 -7.93 -13.43
CA SER A 29 19.28 -8.54 -12.12
C SER A 29 19.17 -7.47 -11.04
N ASN A 30 20.08 -6.50 -11.00
CA ASN A 30 20.05 -5.40 -10.04
C ASN A 30 18.78 -4.56 -10.20
N ARG A 31 18.40 -4.22 -11.44
CA ARG A 31 17.15 -3.49 -11.71
C ARG A 31 15.92 -4.26 -11.25
N LYS A 32 15.90 -5.59 -11.41
CA LYS A 32 14.81 -6.43 -10.89
C LYS A 32 14.76 -6.38 -9.36
N LEU A 33 15.91 -6.51 -8.70
CA LEU A 33 16.01 -6.44 -7.24
C LEU A 33 15.59 -5.08 -6.69
N GLU A 34 15.97 -3.99 -7.36
CA GLU A 34 15.55 -2.63 -7.00
C GLU A 34 14.03 -2.46 -7.10
N ASN A 35 13.42 -2.95 -8.17
CA ASN A 35 11.97 -2.93 -8.33
C ASN A 35 11.26 -3.76 -7.25
N GLU A 36 11.77 -4.96 -6.93
CA GLU A 36 11.21 -5.81 -5.86
C GLU A 36 11.31 -5.11 -4.48
N LYS A 37 12.43 -4.46 -4.18
CA LYS A 37 12.60 -3.66 -2.95
C LYS A 37 11.62 -2.50 -2.90
N LEU A 38 11.48 -1.77 -4.02
CA LEU A 38 10.54 -0.65 -4.12
C LEU A 38 9.10 -1.11 -3.87
N LEU A 39 8.67 -2.19 -4.51
CA LEU A 39 7.34 -2.76 -4.33
C LEU A 39 7.12 -3.21 -2.87
N LYS A 40 8.10 -3.88 -2.26
CA LYS A 40 8.01 -4.28 -0.85
C LYS A 40 7.84 -3.07 0.08
N GLN A 41 8.64 -2.02 -0.12
CA GLN A 41 8.54 -0.79 0.66
C GLN A 41 7.16 -0.12 0.48
N LYS A 42 6.64 -0.10 -0.75
CA LYS A 42 5.31 0.47 -1.02
C LYS A 42 4.18 -0.37 -0.42
N LYS A 43 4.34 -1.69 -0.34
CA LYS A 43 3.40 -2.57 0.35
C LYS A 43 3.38 -2.30 1.85
N GLU A 44 4.55 -2.12 2.47
CA GLU A 44 4.66 -1.77 3.90
C GLU A 44 4.06 -0.38 4.18
N GLU A 45 4.30 0.60 3.31
CA GLU A 45 3.72 1.94 3.39
C GLU A 45 2.18 1.89 3.28
N LEU A 46 1.65 1.10 2.34
CA LEU A 46 0.22 0.83 2.19
C LEU A 46 -0.38 0.20 3.46
N PHE A 47 0.30 -0.80 4.02
CA PHE A 47 -0.11 -1.47 5.26
C PHE A 47 -0.16 -0.51 6.45
N SER A 48 0.81 0.39 6.55
CA SER A 48 0.86 1.41 7.61
C SER A 48 -0.36 2.33 7.56
N PHE A 49 -0.70 2.87 6.38
CA PHE A 49 -1.90 3.70 6.24
C PHE A 49 -3.20 2.95 6.49
N TYR A 50 -3.24 1.66 6.12
CA TYR A 50 -4.37 0.78 6.44
C TYR A 50 -4.55 0.63 7.96
N LEU A 51 -3.48 0.30 8.70
CA LEU A 51 -3.53 0.12 10.15
C LEU A 51 -3.92 1.40 10.88
N ASP A 52 -3.38 2.54 10.45
CA ASP A 52 -3.75 3.84 11.01
C ASP A 52 -5.25 4.14 10.79
N SER A 53 -5.77 3.83 9.60
CA SER A 53 -7.20 4.01 9.28
C SER A 53 -8.09 3.09 10.11
N LEU A 54 -7.64 1.85 10.33
CA LEU A 54 -8.34 0.86 11.14
C LEU A 54 -8.38 1.28 12.61
N SER A 55 -7.26 1.76 13.15
CA SER A 55 -7.17 2.28 14.52
C SER A 55 -8.17 3.41 14.75
N ILE A 56 -8.26 4.36 13.81
CA ILE A 56 -9.21 5.48 13.91
C ILE A 56 -10.66 4.97 14.01
N ILE A 57 -11.05 4.00 13.19
CA ILE A 57 -12.41 3.44 13.21
C ILE A 57 -12.68 2.72 14.56
N TYR A 58 -11.71 1.99 15.09
CA TYR A 58 -11.82 1.36 16.41
C TYR A 58 -11.91 2.39 17.54
N ASP A 59 -11.07 3.44 17.52
CA ASP A 59 -11.07 4.50 18.52
C ASP A 59 -12.41 5.24 18.54
N LEU A 60 -13.00 5.50 17.36
CA LEU A 60 -14.34 6.08 17.25
C LEU A 60 -15.41 5.15 17.83
N LYS A 61 -15.34 3.85 17.54
CA LYS A 61 -16.27 2.85 18.10
C LYS A 61 -16.14 2.71 19.62
N GLN A 62 -14.93 2.81 20.17
CA GLN A 62 -14.72 2.75 21.62
C GLN A 62 -15.12 4.06 22.30
N ALA A 63 -14.91 5.20 21.63
CA ALA A 63 -15.30 6.49 22.15
C ALA A 63 -16.83 6.68 22.12
N SER A 64 -17.60 5.90 21.34
CA SER A 64 -19.06 6.05 21.26
C SER A 64 -19.76 5.84 22.61
N TYR A 65 -19.09 5.17 23.56
CA TYR A 65 -19.58 5.01 24.94
C TYR A 65 -19.34 6.25 25.83
N ASN A 66 -18.71 7.31 25.33
CA ASN A 66 -18.45 8.58 26.03
C ASN A 66 -18.55 9.77 25.06
N GLU A 67 -19.73 10.40 25.01
CA GLU A 67 -20.09 11.46 24.05
C GLU A 67 -19.11 12.63 23.99
N THR A 68 -18.60 13.10 25.13
CA THR A 68 -17.69 14.26 25.17
C THR A 68 -16.32 13.92 24.58
N LYS A 69 -15.82 12.72 24.84
CA LYS A 69 -14.56 12.22 24.28
C LYS A 69 -14.71 11.99 22.76
N LEU A 70 -15.87 11.50 22.33
CA LEU A 70 -16.19 11.15 20.96
C LEU A 70 -16.14 12.37 20.02
N ILE A 71 -16.81 13.47 20.38
CA ILE A 71 -16.88 14.68 19.53
C ILE A 71 -15.49 15.31 19.34
N TYR A 72 -14.69 15.39 20.41
CA TYR A 72 -13.33 15.93 20.35
C TYR A 72 -12.42 15.07 19.46
N LEU A 73 -12.53 13.75 19.59
CA LEU A 73 -11.71 12.80 18.86
C LEU A 73 -12.07 12.83 17.37
N ALA A 74 -13.36 12.76 17.03
CA ALA A 74 -13.88 12.78 15.66
C ALA A 74 -13.42 14.00 14.85
N ARG A 75 -13.41 15.19 15.46
CA ARG A 75 -12.97 16.42 14.79
C ARG A 75 -11.49 16.38 14.40
N ASN A 76 -10.65 15.78 15.23
CA ASN A 76 -9.22 15.67 14.98
C ASN A 76 -8.87 14.51 14.04
N VAL A 77 -9.62 13.40 14.07
CA VAL A 77 -9.31 12.22 13.24
C VAL A 77 -9.90 12.27 11.84
N LYS A 78 -10.86 13.17 11.55
CA LYS A 78 -11.48 13.32 10.21
C LYS A 78 -10.45 13.50 9.11
N GLU A 79 -9.62 14.53 9.23
CA GLU A 79 -8.62 14.85 8.21
C GLU A 79 -7.52 13.79 8.12
N LYS A 80 -7.18 13.15 9.25
CA LYS A 80 -6.20 12.05 9.26
C LYS A 80 -6.71 10.84 8.48
N LEU A 81 -7.95 10.42 8.73
CA LEU A 81 -8.57 9.29 8.04
C LEU A 81 -8.71 9.55 6.54
N LYS A 82 -9.18 10.74 6.18
CA LYS A 82 -9.28 11.18 4.77
C LYS A 82 -7.92 11.14 4.07
N SER A 83 -6.89 11.68 4.71
CA SER A 83 -5.52 11.68 4.19
C SER A 83 -5.00 10.25 3.99
N ASN A 84 -5.22 9.35 4.95
CA ASN A 84 -4.80 7.97 4.85
C ASN A 84 -5.50 7.21 3.73
N LEU A 85 -6.82 7.34 3.60
CA LEU A 85 -7.58 6.72 2.52
C LEU A 85 -7.15 7.21 1.13
N LEU A 86 -6.82 8.50 1.00
CA LEU A 86 -6.30 9.06 -0.24
C LEU A 86 -4.90 8.51 -0.57
N LYS A 87 -4.01 8.39 0.43
CA LYS A 87 -2.69 7.77 0.25
C LYS A 87 -2.79 6.29 -0.13
N ILE A 88 -3.69 5.55 0.52
CA ILE A 88 -4.00 4.16 0.16
C ILE A 88 -4.42 4.08 -1.31
N LYS A 89 -5.35 4.93 -1.75
CA LYS A 89 -5.81 4.99 -3.14
C LYS A 89 -4.66 5.28 -4.11
N ILE A 90 -3.83 6.28 -3.83
CA ILE A 90 -2.72 6.66 -4.71
C ILE A 90 -1.68 5.55 -4.82
N ILE A 91 -1.25 4.97 -3.69
CA ILE A 91 -0.25 3.89 -3.68
C ILE A 91 -0.80 2.65 -4.38
N SER A 92 -2.05 2.29 -4.10
CA SER A 92 -2.72 1.18 -4.76
C SER A 92 -2.73 1.36 -6.28
N ASN A 93 -3.16 2.53 -6.77
CA ASN A 93 -3.25 2.78 -8.21
C ASN A 93 -1.88 2.82 -8.91
N LEU A 94 -0.83 3.31 -8.25
CA LEU A 94 0.49 3.47 -8.87
C LEU A 94 1.32 2.18 -8.85
N TYR A 95 1.24 1.39 -7.78
CA TYR A 95 2.14 0.27 -7.55
C TYR A 95 1.43 -1.09 -7.52
N PHE A 96 0.13 -1.12 -7.28
CA PHE A 96 -0.65 -2.34 -7.09
C PHE A 96 -2.01 -2.26 -7.80
N PRO A 97 -2.04 -2.16 -9.15
CA PRO A 97 -3.30 -2.02 -9.91
C PRO A 97 -4.28 -3.18 -9.66
N GLU A 98 -3.81 -4.33 -9.18
CA GLU A 98 -4.62 -5.47 -8.72
C GLU A 98 -5.62 -5.09 -7.59
N LEU A 99 -5.36 -3.98 -6.89
CA LEU A 99 -6.22 -3.41 -5.85
C LEU A 99 -7.30 -2.46 -6.38
N GLU A 100 -7.33 -2.14 -7.68
CA GLU A 100 -8.23 -1.13 -8.30
C GLU A 100 -9.72 -1.40 -8.04
N TRP A 101 -10.10 -2.67 -7.80
CA TRP A 101 -11.47 -3.09 -7.49
C TRP A 101 -11.89 -2.94 -6.02
N ILE A 102 -11.06 -2.32 -5.17
CA ILE A 102 -11.51 -1.99 -3.82
C ILE A 102 -12.34 -0.71 -3.94
N GLU A 103 -13.61 -0.79 -3.55
CA GLU A 103 -14.52 0.35 -3.37
C GLU A 103 -14.03 1.24 -2.21
N LEU A 104 -12.81 1.78 -2.30
CA LEU A 104 -12.24 2.74 -1.35
C LEU A 104 -13.08 4.01 -1.28
N GLN A 105 -13.84 4.31 -2.36
CA GLN A 105 -14.85 5.36 -2.36
C GLN A 105 -15.98 5.08 -1.38
N ASP A 106 -16.46 3.84 -1.29
CA ASP A 106 -17.50 3.48 -0.33
C ASP A 106 -16.93 3.50 1.08
N ALA A 107 -15.75 2.90 1.29
CA ALA A 107 -15.06 2.93 2.58
C ALA A 107 -14.88 4.38 3.09
N SER A 108 -14.44 5.27 2.20
CA SER A 108 -14.34 6.70 2.47
C SER A 108 -15.71 7.31 2.76
N THR A 109 -16.73 7.01 1.98
CA THR A 109 -18.08 7.59 2.16
C THR A 109 -18.68 7.18 3.50
N HIS A 110 -18.65 5.88 3.84
CA HIS A 110 -19.16 5.38 5.10
C HIS A 110 -18.35 5.88 6.31
N ALA A 111 -17.02 5.96 6.19
CA ALA A 111 -16.19 6.50 7.25
C ALA A 111 -16.39 8.01 7.45
N HIS A 112 -16.58 8.78 6.38
CA HIS A 112 -16.89 10.21 6.49
C HIS A 112 -18.28 10.44 7.09
N ARG A 113 -19.30 9.68 6.67
CA ARG A 113 -20.65 9.73 7.27
C ARG A 113 -20.60 9.40 8.76
N LEU A 114 -19.88 8.34 9.13
CA LEU A 114 -19.67 7.95 10.51
C LEU A 114 -19.13 9.13 11.34
N ILE A 115 -18.07 9.78 10.84
CA ILE A 115 -17.45 10.91 11.54
C ILE A 115 -18.37 12.13 11.58
N GLU A 116 -19.16 12.38 10.54
CA GLU A 116 -20.13 13.48 10.50
C GLU A 116 -21.28 13.28 11.47
N ASP A 117 -21.88 12.09 11.51
CA ASP A 117 -22.90 11.73 12.51
C ASP A 117 -22.39 11.97 13.92
N ILE A 118 -21.17 11.48 14.20
CA ILE A 118 -20.50 11.68 15.47
C ILE A 118 -20.27 13.18 15.78
N CYS A 119 -19.77 13.95 14.81
CA CYS A 119 -19.49 15.38 15.01
C CYS A 119 -20.76 16.20 15.25
N GLU A 120 -21.89 15.76 14.71
CA GLU A 120 -23.21 16.36 14.90
C GLU A 120 -23.90 15.88 16.18
N GLY A 121 -23.26 15.01 16.98
CA GLY A 121 -23.82 14.46 18.21
C GLY A 121 -24.92 13.43 17.96
N ARG A 122 -25.02 12.89 16.74
CA ARG A 122 -25.91 11.76 16.43
C ARG A 122 -25.23 10.46 16.83
N GLU A 123 -26.00 9.55 17.43
CA GLU A 123 -25.55 8.20 17.68
C GLU A 123 -25.45 7.48 16.32
N PRO A 124 -24.26 7.06 15.86
CA PRO A 124 -24.13 6.49 14.53
C PRO A 124 -24.74 5.10 14.52
N GLU A 125 -25.53 4.80 13.49
CA GLU A 125 -26.10 3.46 13.35
C GLU A 125 -24.99 2.40 13.35
N GLU A 126 -25.16 1.34 14.13
CA GLU A 126 -24.20 0.22 14.20
C GLU A 126 -23.90 -0.37 12.80
N LYS A 127 -24.87 -0.25 11.89
CA LYS A 127 -24.73 -0.60 10.47
C LYS A 127 -23.57 0.14 9.79
N ILE A 128 -23.38 1.44 10.04
CA ILE A 128 -22.34 2.26 9.40
C ILE A 128 -20.94 1.82 9.88
N TYR A 129 -20.80 1.54 11.18
CA TYR A 129 -19.57 0.95 11.74
C TYR A 129 -19.24 -0.40 11.10
N ASN A 130 -20.24 -1.28 10.99
CA ASN A 130 -20.07 -2.60 10.41
C ASN A 130 -19.73 -2.54 8.92
N GLU A 131 -20.31 -1.60 8.18
CA GLU A 131 -19.96 -1.35 6.77
C GLU A 131 -18.51 -0.86 6.64
N ALA A 132 -18.10 0.14 7.42
CA ALA A 132 -16.71 0.63 7.42
C ALA A 132 -15.71 -0.50 7.74
N MET A 133 -15.99 -1.30 8.78
CA MET A 133 -15.17 -2.46 9.14
C MET A 133 -15.15 -3.53 8.05
N ARG A 134 -16.28 -3.80 7.38
CA ARG A 134 -16.35 -4.73 6.25
C ARG A 134 -15.41 -4.31 5.13
N TYR A 135 -15.39 -3.02 4.79
CA TYR A 135 -14.50 -2.51 3.75
C TYR A 135 -13.03 -2.57 4.16
N MET A 136 -12.71 -2.25 5.42
CA MET A 136 -11.35 -2.38 5.93
C MET A 136 -10.87 -3.84 5.91
N ASN A 137 -11.73 -4.80 6.27
CA ASN A 137 -11.39 -6.22 6.21
C ASN A 137 -11.20 -6.71 4.76
N LYS A 138 -12.01 -6.23 3.80
CA LYS A 138 -11.80 -6.51 2.38
C LYS A 138 -10.45 -5.98 1.89
N LEU A 139 -10.10 -4.75 2.30
CA LEU A 139 -8.81 -4.13 1.99
C LEU A 139 -7.66 -4.94 2.60
N HIS A 140 -7.78 -5.35 3.87
CA HIS A 140 -6.79 -6.19 4.54
C HIS A 140 -6.46 -7.46 3.77
N ASN A 141 -7.49 -8.23 3.41
CA ASN A 141 -7.32 -9.50 2.70
C ASN A 141 -6.64 -9.31 1.34
N LYS A 142 -6.92 -8.21 0.66
CA LYS A 142 -6.29 -7.89 -0.62
C LYS A 142 -4.85 -7.40 -0.47
N ILE A 143 -4.52 -6.60 0.55
CA ILE A 143 -3.12 -6.22 0.78
C ILE A 143 -2.29 -7.47 1.15
N LEU A 144 -2.89 -8.45 1.86
CA LEU A 144 -2.23 -9.73 2.15
C LEU A 144 -1.96 -10.57 0.89
N SER A 145 -2.79 -10.46 -0.16
CA SER A 145 -2.62 -11.23 -1.40
C SER A 145 -1.58 -10.68 -2.38
N LEU A 146 -1.07 -9.46 -2.16
CA LEU A 146 0.05 -8.88 -2.92
C LEU A 146 1.38 -9.57 -2.58
#